data_AF-A0A969X9Q9-F1
#
_entry.id   AF-A0A969X9Q9-F1
#
_cell.length_a   1.000
_cell.length_b   1.000
_cell.length_c   1.000
_cell.angle_alpha   90.00
_cell.angle_beta   90.00
_cell.angle_gamma   90.00
#
_symmetry.space_group_name_H-M   'P 1'
#
loop_
_entity.id
_entity.type
_entity.pdbx_description
1 polymer ?
#
loop_
_entity_poly.entity_id
_entity_poly.type
_entity_poly.pdbx_seq_one_letter_code
_entity_poly.pdbx_strand_id
1 'polypeptide(L)'
;MSELNEARIITCILCPQGCQITVKKTKKEQGQPGEEILLSVSGQKCKRGEVYARTEATDPRRVLTTLVALPDRRQPLPVRTREPIPQPLYWNALVTIHNLKLHTPIKAGDVLLNDLLETGIAVVATADLS
;
A
#
# COMPACT_ATOMS: atom_id res chain seq x y z
N MET A 1 2.60 0.52 -25.19
CA MET A 1 1.44 -0.07 -25.87
C MET A 1 1.51 -1.61 -25.90
N SER A 2 2.02 -2.28 -24.83
CA SER A 2 2.40 -3.71 -24.88
C SER A 2 2.01 -4.58 -23.66
N GLU A 3 1.29 -4.08 -22.65
CA GLU A 3 1.05 -4.84 -21.40
C GLU A 3 -0.30 -5.58 -21.30
N LEU A 4 -1.05 -5.72 -22.40
CA LEU A 4 -2.47 -6.14 -22.35
C LEU A 4 -2.74 -7.61 -22.65
N ASN A 5 -1.71 -8.46 -22.60
CA ASN A 5 -1.82 -9.93 -22.71
C ASN A 5 -0.85 -10.68 -21.78
N GLU A 6 -0.27 -10.00 -20.79
CA GLU A 6 0.77 -10.60 -19.96
C GLU A 6 0.15 -11.33 -18.75
N ALA A 7 0.42 -12.62 -18.66
CA ALA A 7 0.06 -13.43 -17.49
C ALA A 7 1.12 -13.23 -16.41
N ARG A 8 0.71 -12.77 -15.22
CA ARG A 8 1.60 -12.59 -14.06
C ARG A 8 1.30 -13.66 -13.03
N ILE A 9 2.34 -14.17 -12.38
CA ILE A 9 2.20 -15.12 -11.26
C ILE A 9 2.38 -14.34 -9.95
N ILE A 10 1.39 -14.42 -9.07
CA ILE A 10 1.37 -13.80 -7.75
C ILE A 10 1.34 -14.91 -6.70
N THR A 11 2.29 -14.89 -5.78
CA THR A 11 2.25 -15.74 -4.59
C THR A 11 1.34 -15.12 -3.54
N CYS A 12 0.27 -15.82 -3.17
CA CYS A 12 -0.60 -15.40 -2.08
C CYS A 12 0.14 -15.48 -0.74
N ILE A 13 0.28 -14.35 -0.04
CA ILE A 13 0.98 -14.26 1.26
C ILE A 13 0.02 -14.27 2.46
N LEU A 14 -1.28 -14.42 2.25
CA LEU A 14 -2.29 -14.30 3.32
C LEU A 14 -2.38 -15.51 4.26
N CYS A 15 -1.80 -16.66 3.88
CA CYS A 15 -1.80 -17.87 4.69
C CYS A 15 -0.58 -18.75 4.33
N PRO A 16 -0.19 -19.70 5.19
CA PRO A 16 1.04 -20.50 4.99
C PRO A 16 0.98 -21.44 3.77
N GLN A 17 -0.17 -21.58 3.11
CA GLN A 17 -0.29 -22.41 1.90
C GLN A 17 0.40 -21.80 0.68
N GLY A 18 0.60 -20.47 0.64
CA GLY A 18 1.42 -19.84 -0.39
C GLY A 18 0.96 -20.09 -1.84
N CYS A 19 -0.36 -20.11 -2.12
CA CYS A 19 -0.86 -20.47 -3.45
C CYS A 19 -0.24 -19.59 -4.55
N GLN A 20 0.21 -20.21 -5.64
CA GLN A 20 0.61 -19.50 -6.85
C GLN A 20 -0.62 -19.20 -7.70
N ILE A 21 -0.92 -17.92 -7.85
CA ILE A 21 -2.13 -17.44 -8.52
C ILE A 21 -1.71 -16.74 -9.81
N THR A 22 -2.22 -17.22 -10.93
CA THR A 22 -2.03 -16.57 -12.23
C THR A 22 -3.10 -15.50 -12.43
N VAL A 23 -2.66 -14.28 -12.76
CA VAL A 23 -3.52 -13.14 -13.11
C VAL A 23 -3.25 -12.74 -14.55
N LYS A 24 -4.29 -12.67 -15.37
CA LYS A 24 -4.22 -12.22 -16.77
C LYS A 24 -5.06 -10.95 -16.94
N LYS A 25 -4.45 -9.91 -17.53
CA LYS A 25 -5.14 -8.69 -17.95
C LYS A 25 -5.46 -8.80 -19.44
N THR A 26 -6.73 -8.67 -19.82
CA THR A 26 -7.15 -8.66 -21.23
C THR A 26 -7.99 -7.42 -21.53
N LYS A 27 -7.89 -6.88 -22.76
CA LYS A 27 -8.82 -5.84 -23.23
C LYS A 27 -10.20 -6.46 -23.47
N LYS A 28 -11.28 -5.77 -23.09
CA LYS A 28 -12.59 -6.05 -23.70
C LYS A 28 -12.52 -5.73 -25.20
N GLU A 29 -13.13 -6.59 -26.02
CA GLU A 29 -13.21 -6.40 -27.47
C GLU A 29 -13.99 -5.13 -27.84
N GLN A 30 -13.64 -4.53 -28.99
CA GLN A 30 -14.23 -3.29 -29.50
C GLN A 30 -15.75 -3.44 -29.68
N GLY A 31 -16.54 -2.64 -28.94
CA GLY A 31 -18.00 -2.62 -29.08
C GLY A 31 -18.78 -2.18 -27.84
N GLN A 32 -18.14 -2.07 -26.67
CA GLN A 32 -18.74 -1.53 -25.45
C GLN A 32 -18.01 -0.22 -25.06
N PRO A 33 -18.72 0.89 -24.77
CA PRO A 33 -18.08 2.12 -24.30
C PRO A 33 -17.47 1.88 -22.92
N GLY A 34 -16.15 2.04 -22.82
CA GLY A 34 -15.36 1.87 -21.59
C GLY A 34 -14.20 0.90 -21.80
N GLU A 35 -12.97 1.39 -21.64
CA GLU A 35 -11.75 0.56 -21.59
C GLU A 35 -11.74 -0.30 -20.31
N GLU A 36 -12.66 -1.25 -20.19
CA GLU A 36 -12.71 -2.13 -19.04
C GLU A 36 -11.69 -3.25 -19.22
N ILE A 37 -10.66 -3.26 -18.38
CA ILE A 37 -9.65 -4.32 -18.35
C ILE A 37 -10.27 -5.52 -17.64
N LEU A 38 -10.40 -6.65 -18.35
CA LEU A 38 -10.83 -7.91 -17.74
C LEU A 38 -9.65 -8.55 -16.99
N LEU A 39 -9.90 -8.95 -15.74
CA LEU A 39 -8.94 -9.63 -14.87
C LEU A 39 -9.37 -11.08 -14.65
N SER A 40 -8.69 -12.01 -15.31
CA SER A 40 -8.85 -13.44 -15.04
C SER A 40 -7.87 -13.88 -13.96
N VAL A 41 -8.37 -14.57 -12.93
CA VAL A 41 -7.61 -15.01 -11.75
C VAL A 41 -7.84 -16.50 -11.50
N SER A 42 -6.76 -17.28 -11.51
CA SER A 42 -6.80 -18.73 -11.36
C SER A 42 -5.63 -19.26 -10.51
N GLY A 43 -5.82 -20.40 -9.82
CA GLY A 43 -4.78 -21.03 -8.98
C GLY A 43 -4.95 -20.79 -7.48
N GLN A 44 -5.91 -19.94 -7.08
CA GLN A 44 -6.32 -19.74 -5.70
C GLN A 44 -7.11 -20.95 -5.16
N LYS A 45 -6.88 -21.29 -3.89
CA LYS A 45 -7.66 -22.31 -3.16
C LYS A 45 -8.76 -21.73 -2.28
N CYS A 46 -8.86 -20.40 -2.18
CA CYS A 46 -9.87 -19.73 -1.38
C CYS A 46 -10.19 -18.33 -1.94
N LYS A 47 -11.35 -17.78 -1.54
CA LYS A 47 -11.81 -16.44 -1.94
C LYS A 47 -10.84 -15.32 -1.51
N ARG A 48 -10.21 -15.47 -0.34
CA ARG A 48 -9.20 -14.50 0.15
C ARG A 48 -8.02 -14.38 -0.80
N GLY A 49 -7.56 -15.49 -1.37
CA GLY A 49 -6.48 -15.51 -2.34
C GLY A 49 -6.85 -14.81 -3.64
N GLU A 50 -8.10 -14.99 -4.11
CA GLU A 50 -8.59 -14.27 -5.29
C GLU A 50 -8.57 -12.75 -5.07
N VAL A 51 -9.17 -12.29 -3.97
CA VAL A 51 -9.24 -10.87 -3.62
C VAL A 51 -7.83 -10.28 -3.51
N TYR A 52 -6.94 -10.96 -2.80
CA TYR A 52 -5.55 -10.54 -2.68
C TYR A 52 -4.85 -10.41 -4.05
N ALA A 53 -4.93 -11.43 -4.90
CA ALA A 53 -4.26 -11.42 -6.19
C ALA A 53 -4.82 -10.34 -7.13
N ARG A 54 -6.13 -10.08 -7.07
CA ARG A 54 -6.75 -8.96 -7.80
C ARG A 54 -6.19 -7.62 -7.33
N THR A 55 -6.25 -7.35 -6.03
CA THR A 55 -5.73 -6.11 -5.45
C THR A 55 -4.25 -5.94 -5.72
N GLU A 56 -3.43 -6.97 -5.48
CA GLU A 56 -1.99 -6.92 -5.71
C GLU A 56 -1.62 -6.67 -7.19
N ALA A 57 -2.46 -7.12 -8.14
CA ALA A 57 -2.24 -6.90 -9.57
C ALA A 57 -2.69 -5.51 -10.06
N THR A 58 -3.59 -4.84 -9.37
CA THR A 58 -4.18 -3.55 -9.80
C THR A 58 -3.75 -2.36 -8.97
N ASP A 59 -3.73 -2.53 -7.65
CA ASP A 59 -3.50 -1.49 -6.66
C ASP A 59 -2.85 -2.11 -5.41
N PRO A 60 -1.56 -2.50 -5.50
CA PRO A 60 -0.84 -3.08 -4.38
C PRO A 60 -0.70 -2.04 -3.26
N ARG A 61 -1.21 -2.36 -2.07
CA ARG A 61 -1.18 -1.47 -0.90
C ARG A 61 -0.59 -2.14 0.33
N ARG A 62 0.22 -1.41 1.10
CA ARG A 62 0.77 -1.85 2.40
C ARG A 62 0.78 -0.68 3.39
N VAL A 63 0.74 -1.01 4.69
CA VAL A 63 1.01 -0.02 5.75
C VAL A 63 2.47 0.40 5.63
N LEU A 64 2.71 1.70 5.44
CA LEU A 64 4.06 2.24 5.37
C LEU A 64 4.54 2.52 6.79
N THR A 65 5.66 1.94 7.19
CA THR A 65 6.30 2.17 8.49
C THR A 65 7.66 2.80 8.25
N THR A 66 7.99 3.88 8.97
CA THR A 66 9.25 4.61 8.81
C THR A 66 9.63 5.34 10.11
N LEU A 67 10.71 6.12 10.07
CA LEU A 67 11.26 6.89 11.17
C LEU A 67 11.27 8.37 10.82
N VAL A 68 10.91 9.23 11.78
CA VAL A 68 11.05 10.69 11.67
C VAL A 68 12.20 11.12 12.58
N ALA A 69 13.21 11.76 11.98
CA ALA A 69 14.33 12.31 12.73
C ALA A 69 13.87 13.54 13.53
N LEU A 70 14.39 13.69 14.75
CA LEU A 70 14.11 14.81 15.63
C LEU A 70 15.40 15.63 15.79
N PRO A 71 15.42 16.94 15.46
CA PRO A 71 16.64 17.75 15.49
C PRO A 71 17.38 17.69 16.83
N ASP A 72 16.65 17.69 17.94
CA ASP A 72 17.21 17.79 19.28
C ASP A 72 17.43 16.43 19.96
N ARG A 73 17.29 15.31 19.24
CA ARG A 73 17.39 13.96 19.82
C ARG A 73 18.07 12.96 18.90
N ARG A 74 18.83 12.06 19.52
CA ARG A 74 19.48 10.94 18.82
C ARG A 74 18.50 9.85 18.38
N GLN A 75 17.43 9.64 19.15
CA GLN A 75 16.44 8.60 18.86
C GLN A 75 15.35 9.16 17.94
N PRO A 76 15.15 8.60 16.74
CA PRO A 76 14.04 9.01 15.88
C PRO A 76 12.70 8.47 16.40
N LEU A 77 11.60 9.12 16.01
CA LEU A 77 10.25 8.68 16.31
C LEU A 77 9.77 7.66 15.28
N PRO A 78 9.37 6.43 15.67
CA PRO A 78 8.75 5.48 14.76
C PRO A 78 7.31 5.90 14.47
N VAL A 79 6.97 5.84 13.19
CA VAL A 79 5.65 6.22 12.68
C VAL A 79 5.17 5.21 11.65
N ARG A 80 3.86 5.15 11.46
CA ARG A 80 3.25 4.36 10.39
C ARG A 80 2.06 5.07 9.79
N THR A 81 1.67 4.70 8.59
CA THR A 81 0.34 5.05 8.07
C THR A 81 -0.73 4.31 8.88
N ARG A 82 -1.88 4.96 9.08
CA ARG A 82 -3.01 4.36 9.79
C ARG A 82 -3.55 3.16 9.02
N GLU A 83 -3.59 3.28 7.70
CA GLU A 83 -4.10 2.30 6.74
C GLU A 83 -3.09 2.05 5.59
N PRO A 84 -3.27 0.98 4.80
CA PRO A 84 -2.43 0.70 3.64
C PRO A 84 -2.51 1.80 2.57
N ILE A 85 -1.36 2.32 2.12
CA ILE A 85 -1.29 3.28 1.02
C ILE A 85 -0.89 2.58 -0.29
N PRO A 86 -1.24 3.12 -1.47
CA PRO A 86 -0.78 2.62 -2.77
C PRO A 86 0.75 2.60 -2.91
N GLN A 87 1.30 1.49 -3.43
CA GLN A 87 2.74 1.34 -3.69
C GLN A 87 3.37 2.49 -4.49
N PRO A 88 2.73 3.03 -5.55
CA PRO A 88 3.31 4.13 -6.32
C PRO A 88 3.58 5.38 -5.48
N LEU A 89 2.90 5.55 -4.34
CA LEU A 89 3.06 6.72 -3.46
C LEU A 89 4.18 6.56 -2.43
N TYR A 90 4.79 5.39 -2.28
CA TYR A 90 5.73 5.14 -1.18
C TYR A 90 6.89 6.14 -1.12
N TRP A 91 7.52 6.46 -2.25
CA TRP A 91 8.64 7.40 -2.26
C TRP A 91 8.22 8.81 -1.85
N ASN A 92 7.14 9.31 -2.40
CA ASN A 92 6.60 10.63 -2.05
C ASN A 92 6.17 10.65 -0.58
N ALA A 93 5.54 9.58 -0.10
CA ALA A 93 5.10 9.44 1.28
C ALA A 93 6.29 9.48 2.26
N LEU A 94 7.37 8.77 1.96
CA LEU A 94 8.59 8.79 2.76
C LEU A 94 9.20 10.18 2.84
N VAL A 95 9.29 10.90 1.71
CA VAL A 95 9.79 12.28 1.66
C VAL A 95 8.90 13.22 2.49
N THR A 96 7.58 13.13 2.34
CA THR A 96 6.63 13.95 3.11
C THR A 96 6.76 13.69 4.61
N ILE A 97 6.81 12.42 5.02
CA ILE A 97 6.91 12.01 6.42
C ILE A 97 8.25 12.46 7.03
N HIS A 98 9.36 12.32 6.30
CA HIS A 98 10.68 12.71 6.79
C HIS A 98 10.80 14.23 7.04
N ASN A 99 10.02 15.04 6.33
CA ASN A 99 10.02 16.50 6.47
C ASN A 99 9.03 17.01 7.54
N LEU A 100 8.35 16.13 8.28
CA LEU A 100 7.45 16.53 9.36
C LEU A 100 8.23 17.23 10.48
N LYS A 101 7.76 18.41 10.86
CA LYS A 101 8.24 19.15 12.03
C LYS A 101 7.36 18.77 13.21
N LEU A 102 7.92 18.02 14.14
CA LEU A 102 7.21 17.46 15.28
C LEU A 102 7.54 18.25 16.55
N HIS A 103 6.54 18.42 17.41
CA HIS A 103 6.67 19.06 18.72
C HIS A 103 6.26 18.07 19.81
N THR A 104 6.97 18.08 20.93
CA THR A 104 6.64 17.26 22.09
C THR A 104 5.60 17.94 22.99
N PRO A 105 4.83 17.18 23.80
CA PRO A 105 4.85 15.72 23.93
C PRO A 105 4.05 15.01 22.81
N ILE A 106 4.49 13.82 22.42
CA ILE A 106 3.80 12.91 21.50
C ILE A 106 3.56 11.58 22.22
N LYS A 107 2.39 11.00 22.04
CA LYS A 107 2.01 9.68 22.53
C LYS A 107 1.83 8.69 21.39
N ALA A 108 2.04 7.41 21.70
CA ALA A 108 1.72 6.34 20.77
C ALA A 108 0.23 6.43 20.38
N GLY A 109 -0.03 6.43 19.08
CA GLY A 109 -1.38 6.60 18.52
C GLY A 109 -1.72 8.04 18.10
N ASP A 110 -0.91 9.04 18.47
CA ASP A 110 -1.13 10.42 18.04
C ASP A 110 -1.05 10.55 16.53
N VAL A 111 -1.95 11.35 15.97
CA VAL A 111 -1.97 11.67 14.54
C VAL A 111 -1.01 12.83 14.28
N LEU A 112 0.04 12.55 13.51
CA LEU A 112 1.09 13.52 13.16
C LEU A 112 0.78 14.26 11.85
N LEU A 113 0.03 13.60 10.97
CA LEU A 113 -0.46 14.16 9.71
C LEU A 113 -1.81 13.50 9.41
N ASN A 114 -2.87 14.30 9.22
CA ASN A 114 -4.22 13.76 9.01
C ASN A 114 -4.42 13.15 7.61
N ASP A 115 -3.80 13.74 6.59
CA ASP A 115 -3.96 13.33 5.20
C ASP A 115 -2.60 13.31 4.49
N LEU A 116 -2.10 12.10 4.22
CA LEU A 116 -0.86 11.88 3.51
C LEU A 116 -1.12 11.87 2.00
N LEU A 117 -0.63 12.88 1.29
CA LEU A 117 -0.72 12.98 -0.18
C LEU A 117 -2.16 12.91 -0.73
N GLU A 118 -3.11 13.54 -0.04
CA GLU A 118 -4.54 13.59 -0.43
C GLU A 118 -5.19 12.22 -0.55
N THR A 119 -4.67 11.23 0.18
CA THR A 119 -5.22 9.87 0.22
C THR A 119 -6.32 9.70 1.26
N GLY A 120 -6.50 10.67 2.15
CA GLY A 120 -7.33 10.57 3.35
C GLY A 120 -6.71 9.68 4.44
N ILE A 121 -5.46 9.23 4.29
CA ILE A 121 -4.80 8.30 5.21
C ILE A 121 -3.85 9.06 6.13
N ALA A 122 -4.08 8.94 7.44
CA ALA A 122 -3.25 9.58 8.45
C ALA A 122 -1.90 8.89 8.68
N VAL A 123 -0.91 9.66 9.16
CA VAL A 123 0.35 9.17 9.74
C VAL A 123 0.24 9.25 11.25
N VAL A 124 0.57 8.15 11.94
CA VAL A 124 0.46 8.01 13.39
C VAL A 124 1.78 7.61 14.03
N ALA A 125 2.03 8.12 15.24
CA ALA A 125 3.16 7.71 16.07
C ALA A 125 2.95 6.29 16.62
N THR A 126 4.01 5.50 16.74
CA THR A 126 3.95 4.15 17.35
C THR A 126 4.72 4.04 18.66
N ALA A 127 5.30 5.14 19.15
CA ALA A 127 5.97 5.22 20.44
C ALA A 127 5.69 6.58 21.11
N ASP A 128 5.87 6.61 22.42
CA ASP A 128 5.84 7.84 23.21
C ASP A 128 7.13 8.64 23.02
N LEU A 129 6.99 9.95 22.96
CA LEU A 129 8.06 10.93 22.97
C LEU A 129 7.67 12.08 23.90
N SER A 130 8.13 11.98 25.14
CA SER A 130 8.07 13.04 26.16
C SER A 130 9.18 14.06 25.96
#